data_AF-A0A6A6F7A8-F1
#
_entry.id   AF-A0A6A6F7A8-F1
#
_cell.length_a   1.000
_cell.length_b   1.000
_cell.length_c   1.000
_cell.angle_alpha   90.00
_cell.angle_beta   90.00
_cell.angle_gamma   90.00
#
_symmetry.space_group_name_H-M   'P 1'
#
loop_
_entity.id
_entity.type
_entity.pdbx_description
1 polymer ?
#
loop_
_entity_poly.entity_id
_entity_poly.type
_entity_poly.pdbx_seq_one_letter_code
_entity_poly.pdbx_strand_id
1 'polypeptide(L)'
;MEPNSVPGQAVEADESPRAATHTASDAETTVETVLEVSPRMPWHDKSATGSPTGSDSREGLRRTTPRIASLKATFERSHSDGSLKDARRLEKSKSPSRNGDSDAEALKSKDEEIARLRDLLEKETELKQALGDKCNALEEDVERLECDLERHDGDWRAEMDLQNKRLVLERDKAQDAFVEIKRQLLALKRSISTATRMDSQYADVGITAEMQNLYHEMQNWVVNTFRRTKMERPGTEVLASLESVVEPRHLDYLRPLFRDWDPANRFAALQAVVACYLMEVWNDPLLFGLPAWRKGVKKATDTMSTILPIVSYDKWRSGTLDAIKQNADIKDAVDSAAKALSEMICITLTSLTGMEESAAMTSSLNTIVKRVVSLSHVFRLPLLPMQ
;
A
#
# COMPACT_ATOMS: atom_id res chain seq x y z
N MET A 1 -70.17 62.30 -27.27
CA MET A 1 -69.04 63.08 -27.81
C MET A 1 -67.82 62.16 -27.84
N GLU A 2 -67.70 61.42 -28.93
CA GLU A 2 -66.39 61.12 -29.55
C GLU A 2 -65.80 62.44 -30.12
N PRO A 3 -64.58 62.53 -30.70
CA PRO A 3 -63.64 61.46 -31.10
C PRO A 3 -62.14 61.75 -30.82
N ASN A 4 -61.27 60.74 -30.95
CA ASN A 4 -60.22 60.78 -31.99
C ASN A 4 -59.37 59.50 -32.04
N SER A 5 -59.54 58.80 -33.17
CA SER A 5 -58.63 57.82 -33.75
C SER A 5 -57.35 58.46 -34.28
N VAL A 6 -56.22 57.74 -34.20
CA VAL A 6 -55.22 57.67 -35.28
C VAL A 6 -54.65 56.25 -35.35
N PRO A 7 -54.62 55.61 -36.54
CA PRO A 7 -53.97 54.35 -36.81
C PRO A 7 -52.56 54.54 -37.41
N GLY A 8 -51.67 53.56 -37.22
CA GLY A 8 -50.35 53.52 -37.84
C GLY A 8 -49.90 52.09 -38.07
N GLN A 9 -49.92 51.70 -39.33
CA GLN A 9 -49.65 50.37 -39.90
C GLN A 9 -48.23 50.35 -40.51
N ALA A 10 -47.72 49.13 -40.78
CA ALA A 10 -46.63 48.80 -41.73
C ALA A 10 -45.18 49.04 -41.21
N VAL A 11 -44.14 48.23 -41.49
CA VAL A 11 -43.91 47.15 -42.48
C VAL A 11 -42.50 46.53 -42.25
N GLU A 12 -42.27 45.34 -42.82
CA GLU A 12 -41.00 44.67 -43.20
C GLU A 12 -39.98 44.28 -42.10
N ALA A 13 -39.72 42.98 -41.90
CA ALA A 13 -38.88 42.08 -42.71
C ALA A 13 -37.38 42.35 -42.51
N ASP A 14 -36.72 41.48 -41.75
CA ASP A 14 -35.35 41.12 -42.07
C ASP A 14 -35.13 39.63 -41.81
N GLU A 15 -34.72 38.98 -42.88
CA GLU A 15 -34.46 37.56 -43.05
C GLU A 15 -32.94 37.44 -43.14
N SER A 16 -32.31 36.69 -42.23
CA SER A 16 -30.99 36.13 -42.52
C SER A 16 -30.71 34.86 -41.73
N PRO A 17 -30.53 33.72 -42.42
CA PRO A 17 -29.97 32.49 -41.89
C PRO A 17 -28.49 32.38 -42.25
N ARG A 18 -27.65 31.86 -41.34
CA ARG A 18 -26.42 31.07 -41.58
C ARG A 18 -25.68 30.88 -40.25
N ALA A 19 -25.62 29.66 -39.74
CA ALA A 19 -24.58 28.66 -40.02
C ALA A 19 -23.33 28.87 -39.17
N ALA A 20 -23.12 27.99 -38.19
CA ALA A 20 -21.79 27.54 -37.76
C ALA A 20 -21.93 26.25 -36.95
N THR A 21 -21.78 25.14 -37.66
CA THR A 21 -21.22 23.88 -37.18
C THR A 21 -20.01 24.11 -36.29
N HIS A 22 -20.03 23.59 -35.06
CA HIS A 22 -18.83 23.18 -34.34
C HIS A 22 -18.96 21.72 -33.92
N THR A 23 -18.42 20.87 -34.78
CA THR A 23 -17.85 19.56 -34.47
C THR A 23 -16.49 19.77 -33.80
N ALA A 24 -16.28 19.19 -32.61
CA ALA A 24 -15.01 18.68 -32.08
C ALA A 24 -15.28 18.26 -30.61
N SER A 25 -15.21 16.97 -30.31
CA SER A 25 -13.98 16.31 -29.84
C SER A 25 -13.82 16.52 -28.34
N ASP A 26 -14.20 15.52 -27.54
CA ASP A 26 -13.18 14.61 -27.02
C ASP A 26 -13.85 13.42 -26.31
N ALA A 27 -13.51 12.24 -26.83
CA ALA A 27 -13.81 10.98 -26.19
C ALA A 27 -12.82 10.80 -25.03
N GLU A 28 -13.32 10.94 -23.79
CA GLU A 28 -12.62 10.38 -22.64
C GLU A 28 -12.63 8.86 -22.76
N THR A 29 -11.52 8.35 -23.28
CA THR A 29 -11.19 6.94 -23.30
C THR A 29 -10.74 6.59 -21.88
N THR A 30 -11.67 6.12 -21.06
CA THR A 30 -11.38 5.54 -19.75
C THR A 30 -10.52 4.29 -19.99
N VAL A 31 -9.20 4.43 -19.78
CA VAL A 31 -8.29 3.30 -19.74
C VAL A 31 -8.55 2.55 -18.44
N GLU A 32 -9.41 1.54 -18.54
CA GLU A 32 -9.59 0.52 -17.52
C GLU A 32 -8.31 -0.34 -17.49
N THR A 33 -7.35 0.04 -16.65
CA THR A 33 -6.22 -0.84 -16.32
C THR A 33 -6.74 -2.01 -15.48
N VAL A 34 -7.24 -3.03 -16.18
CA VAL A 34 -7.45 -4.38 -15.64
C VAL A 34 -6.07 -4.92 -15.28
N LEU A 35 -5.72 -4.85 -13.99
CA LEU A 35 -4.65 -5.67 -13.42
C LEU A 35 -5.14 -7.12 -13.41
N GLU A 36 -4.95 -7.79 -14.54
CA GLU A 36 -5.12 -9.23 -14.71
C GLU A 36 -4.05 -9.95 -13.88
N VAL A 37 -4.40 -10.24 -12.62
CA VAL A 37 -3.62 -11.14 -11.77
C VAL A 37 -3.87 -12.57 -12.28
N SER A 38 -2.91 -13.10 -13.05
CA SER A 38 -2.95 -14.50 -13.47
C SER A 38 -3.11 -15.45 -12.28
N PRO A 39 -4.03 -16.44 -12.35
CA PRO A 39 -4.21 -17.41 -11.29
C PRO A 39 -3.01 -18.37 -11.29
N ARG A 40 -2.21 -18.34 -10.23
CA ARG A 40 -1.23 -19.41 -9.96
C ARG A 40 -2.00 -20.69 -9.65
N MET A 41 -1.94 -21.62 -10.60
CA MET A 41 -2.41 -22.99 -10.46
C MET A 41 -1.75 -23.70 -9.27
N PRO A 42 -2.48 -24.62 -8.61
CA PRO A 42 -2.00 -25.42 -7.50
C PRO A 42 -1.09 -26.54 -8.04
N TRP A 43 0.13 -26.62 -7.52
CA TRP A 43 1.03 -27.72 -7.85
C TRP A 43 0.75 -28.91 -6.91
N HIS A 44 0.60 -30.05 -7.55
CA HIS A 44 0.21 -31.34 -7.01
C HIS A 44 1.24 -31.90 -6.02
N ASP A 45 0.71 -32.39 -4.89
CA ASP A 45 1.29 -33.48 -4.12
C ASP A 45 1.14 -34.80 -4.91
N LYS A 46 2.24 -35.52 -5.12
CA LYS A 46 2.28 -36.99 -5.31
C LYS A 46 3.72 -37.52 -5.24
N SER A 47 4.02 -38.11 -4.08
CA SER A 47 4.78 -39.35 -3.84
C SER A 47 5.62 -40.01 -4.95
N ALA A 48 6.84 -40.40 -4.54
CA ALA A 48 7.47 -41.73 -4.66
C ALA A 48 8.79 -41.84 -5.49
N THR A 49 9.83 -42.33 -4.79
CA THR A 49 10.92 -43.24 -5.23
C THR A 49 11.66 -43.03 -6.55
N GLY A 50 13.00 -42.90 -6.46
CA GLY A 50 13.93 -43.32 -7.51
C GLY A 50 15.22 -42.50 -7.56
N SER A 51 16.32 -43.05 -7.05
CA SER A 51 17.68 -42.82 -7.58
C SER A 51 17.73 -43.26 -9.07
N PRO A 52 18.71 -42.89 -9.94
CA PRO A 52 20.10 -42.55 -9.58
C PRO A 52 20.83 -41.52 -10.49
N THR A 53 22.14 -41.34 -10.19
CA THR A 53 23.27 -40.92 -11.06
C THR A 53 23.36 -39.51 -11.63
N GLY A 54 24.48 -38.85 -11.30
CA GLY A 54 25.32 -38.18 -12.31
C GLY A 54 25.77 -36.75 -11.98
N SER A 55 27.10 -36.56 -11.90
CA SER A 55 27.92 -35.35 -12.22
C SER A 55 27.36 -33.96 -11.89
N ASP A 56 28.05 -33.01 -11.25
CA ASP A 56 29.46 -32.68 -11.46
C ASP A 56 29.88 -31.51 -10.53
N SER A 57 31.18 -31.47 -10.24
CA SER A 57 31.99 -30.25 -10.08
C SER A 57 31.70 -29.23 -8.96
N ARG A 58 32.43 -29.36 -7.84
CA ARG A 58 33.33 -28.32 -7.28
C ARG A 58 34.05 -28.80 -6.01
N GLU A 59 35.13 -29.55 -6.21
CA GLU A 59 36.15 -29.76 -5.18
C GLU A 59 37.51 -29.43 -5.82
N GLY A 60 37.98 -28.20 -5.57
CA GLY A 60 39.20 -27.67 -6.16
C GLY A 60 40.10 -27.10 -5.08
N LEU A 61 41.34 -27.59 -5.06
CA LEU A 61 42.53 -27.08 -4.36
C LEU A 61 42.82 -27.61 -2.95
N ARG A 62 42.98 -28.94 -2.83
CA ARG A 62 44.03 -29.51 -1.96
C ARG A 62 45.27 -29.79 -2.80
N ARG A 63 46.13 -28.78 -2.95
CA ARG A 63 47.47 -28.90 -3.53
C ARG A 63 48.42 -29.56 -2.52
N THR A 64 48.67 -30.85 -2.74
CA THR A 64 50.00 -31.46 -2.86
C THR A 64 51.20 -30.82 -2.13
N THR A 65 51.74 -31.51 -1.12
CA THR A 65 53.20 -31.61 -0.88
C THR A 65 53.64 -32.98 -0.31
N PRO A 66 53.45 -34.13 -1.01
CA PRO A 66 54.13 -35.38 -0.64
C PRO A 66 55.58 -35.43 -1.19
N ARG A 67 56.24 -34.28 -1.33
CA ARG A 67 57.55 -34.17 -2.00
C ARG A 67 58.75 -34.20 -1.05
N ILE A 68 58.53 -33.98 0.25
CA ILE A 68 59.62 -33.92 1.25
C ILE A 68 59.96 -35.32 1.80
N ALA A 69 58.96 -36.20 1.95
CA ALA A 69 59.21 -37.59 2.39
C ALA A 69 59.95 -38.44 1.33
N SER A 70 59.80 -38.12 0.03
CA SER A 70 60.49 -38.84 -1.06
C SER A 70 61.97 -38.45 -1.24
N LEU A 71 62.41 -37.32 -0.67
CA LEU A 71 63.80 -36.86 -0.77
C LEU A 71 64.71 -37.45 0.32
N LYS A 72 64.16 -37.76 1.51
CA LYS A 72 64.91 -38.52 2.54
C LYS A 72 65.20 -39.96 2.09
N ALA A 73 64.25 -40.62 1.41
CA ALA A 73 64.42 -41.99 0.92
C ALA A 73 65.37 -42.13 -0.28
N THR A 74 65.74 -41.04 -0.96
CA THR A 74 66.69 -41.06 -2.08
C THR A 74 68.14 -40.78 -1.65
N PHE A 75 68.37 -40.12 -0.51
CA PHE A 75 69.72 -39.88 0.00
C PHE A 75 70.28 -41.04 0.84
N GLU A 76 69.43 -41.77 1.57
CA GLU A 76 69.86 -42.98 2.30
C GLU A 76 70.11 -44.20 1.40
N ARG A 77 69.65 -44.16 0.14
CA ARG A 77 69.79 -45.29 -0.80
C ARG A 77 71.03 -45.23 -1.71
N SER A 78 71.89 -44.22 -1.56
CA SER A 78 73.09 -44.04 -2.40
C SER A 78 74.40 -44.56 -1.81
N HIS A 79 74.40 -45.27 -0.67
CA HIS A 79 75.61 -45.86 -0.07
C HIS A 79 75.63 -47.40 -0.01
N SER A 80 74.72 -48.11 -0.68
CA SER A 80 74.77 -49.57 -0.78
C SER A 80 74.80 -50.06 -2.22
N ASP A 81 75.94 -50.66 -2.58
CA ASP A 81 76.18 -51.63 -3.66
C ASP A 81 76.27 -51.20 -5.13
N GLY A 82 77.50 -51.32 -5.64
CA GLY A 82 77.91 -51.44 -7.04
C GLY A 82 79.45 -51.52 -7.07
N SER A 83 80.08 -52.68 -6.87
CA SER A 83 80.24 -53.82 -7.79
C SER A 83 81.04 -53.48 -9.06
N LEU A 84 81.96 -54.41 -9.40
CA LEU A 84 82.89 -54.52 -10.55
C LEU A 84 84.35 -54.15 -10.22
N LYS A 85 85.27 -55.11 -9.98
CA LYS A 85 85.87 -56.15 -10.87
C LYS A 85 86.97 -55.64 -11.80
N ASP A 86 88.08 -56.39 -11.75
CA ASP A 86 89.10 -56.61 -12.77
C ASP A 86 90.14 -55.50 -13.06
N ALA A 87 91.42 -55.74 -12.71
CA ALA A 87 92.35 -56.47 -13.58
C ALA A 87 93.86 -56.27 -13.22
N ARG A 88 94.57 -57.40 -13.15
CA ARG A 88 96.00 -57.66 -13.51
C ARG A 88 97.11 -57.13 -12.58
N ARG A 89 97.88 -58.01 -11.92
CA ARG A 89 99.08 -58.74 -12.41
C ARG A 89 100.13 -57.84 -13.09
N LEU A 90 101.29 -57.64 -12.45
CA LEU A 90 102.58 -58.14 -12.94
C LEU A 90 103.71 -57.97 -11.90
N GLU A 91 104.68 -58.86 -12.02
CA GLU A 91 105.86 -59.14 -11.19
C GLU A 91 106.86 -57.97 -10.99
N LYS A 92 107.72 -58.12 -9.96
CA LYS A 92 109.15 -58.52 -10.08
C LYS A 92 110.10 -57.70 -9.20
N SER A 93 110.61 -58.39 -8.17
CA SER A 93 111.97 -58.34 -7.57
C SER A 93 112.86 -57.09 -7.76
N LYS A 94 113.40 -56.56 -6.64
CA LYS A 94 114.86 -56.48 -6.36
C LYS A 94 115.16 -55.78 -5.04
N SER A 95 115.86 -56.47 -4.14
CA SER A 95 116.67 -55.89 -3.06
C SER A 95 118.00 -55.32 -3.65
N PRO A 96 118.96 -54.83 -2.84
CA PRO A 96 118.95 -53.70 -1.89
C PRO A 96 120.10 -52.70 -2.21
N SER A 97 120.05 -51.44 -1.75
CA SER A 97 121.28 -50.63 -1.65
C SER A 97 121.22 -49.55 -0.57
N ARG A 98 122.32 -49.46 0.15
CA ARG A 98 122.74 -48.51 1.18
C ARG A 98 122.53 -47.05 0.76
N ASN A 99 122.10 -46.20 1.70
CA ASN A 99 122.56 -44.82 1.93
C ASN A 99 121.94 -44.27 3.23
N GLY A 100 122.77 -44.05 4.26
CA GLY A 100 122.37 -43.79 5.64
C GLY A 100 122.55 -42.36 6.13
N ASP A 101 122.50 -41.36 5.25
CA ASP A 101 122.61 -39.93 5.63
C ASP A 101 121.44 -39.05 5.13
N SER A 102 120.36 -39.67 4.64
CA SER A 102 119.13 -38.98 4.14
C SER A 102 117.94 -39.05 5.12
N ASP A 103 118.07 -39.73 6.26
CA ASP A 103 116.97 -39.97 7.21
C ASP A 103 116.63 -38.72 8.07
N ALA A 104 117.59 -37.84 8.32
CA ALA A 104 117.37 -36.65 9.15
C ALA A 104 116.51 -35.58 8.45
N GLU A 105 116.68 -35.36 7.14
CA GLU A 105 115.81 -34.46 6.35
C GLU A 105 114.43 -35.09 6.09
N ALA A 106 114.37 -36.41 5.90
CA ALA A 106 113.11 -37.14 5.75
C ALA A 106 112.25 -37.11 7.02
N LEU A 107 112.88 -37.12 8.21
CA LEU A 107 112.17 -36.95 9.49
C LEU A 107 111.61 -35.53 9.65
N LYS A 108 112.40 -34.49 9.33
CA LYS A 108 111.92 -33.10 9.37
C LYS A 108 110.74 -32.85 8.42
N SER A 109 110.80 -33.37 7.19
CA SER A 109 109.69 -33.27 6.23
C SER A 109 108.43 -34.01 6.70
N LYS A 110 108.58 -35.15 7.39
CA LYS A 110 107.45 -35.86 8.02
C LYS A 110 106.88 -35.08 9.21
N ASP A 111 107.71 -34.45 10.03
CA ASP A 111 107.26 -33.64 11.16
C ASP A 111 106.52 -32.36 10.68
N GLU A 112 107.01 -31.71 9.61
CA GLU A 112 106.32 -30.60 8.94
C GLU A 112 104.97 -31.03 8.34
N GLU A 113 104.91 -32.21 7.72
CA GLU A 113 103.65 -32.76 7.19
C GLU A 113 102.68 -33.13 8.32
N ILE A 114 103.17 -33.70 9.43
CA ILE A 114 102.35 -33.97 10.61
C ILE A 114 101.79 -32.68 11.20
N ALA A 115 102.60 -31.61 11.28
CA ALA A 115 102.13 -30.30 11.74
C ALA A 115 101.05 -29.74 10.81
N ARG A 116 101.26 -29.80 9.49
CA ARG A 116 100.27 -29.38 8.49
C ARG A 116 98.97 -30.18 8.58
N LEU A 117 99.05 -31.49 8.76
CA LEU A 117 97.88 -32.36 8.91
C LEU A 117 97.12 -32.08 10.21
N ARG A 118 97.81 -31.74 11.29
CA ARG A 118 97.18 -31.28 12.54
C ARG A 118 96.43 -29.98 12.34
N ASP A 119 97.05 -28.97 11.70
CA ASP A 119 96.40 -27.69 11.40
C ASP A 119 95.18 -27.87 10.48
N LEU A 120 95.26 -28.81 9.52
CA LEU A 120 94.13 -29.14 8.64
C LEU A 120 93.00 -29.83 9.41
N LEU A 121 93.34 -30.77 10.30
CA LEU A 121 92.36 -31.45 11.14
C LEU A 121 91.69 -30.47 12.09
N GLU A 122 92.45 -29.53 12.68
CA GLU A 122 91.91 -28.45 13.52
C GLU A 122 90.93 -27.57 12.72
N LYS A 123 91.34 -27.08 11.53
CA LYS A 123 90.44 -26.33 10.63
C LYS A 123 89.20 -27.11 10.23
N GLU A 124 89.34 -28.41 9.98
CA GLU A 124 88.19 -29.28 9.67
C GLU A 124 87.25 -29.38 10.86
N THR A 125 87.78 -29.52 12.08
CA THR A 125 86.96 -29.55 13.30
C THR A 125 86.26 -28.23 13.56
N GLU A 126 86.95 -27.09 13.37
CA GLU A 126 86.35 -25.75 13.47
C GLU A 126 85.25 -25.54 12.44
N LEU A 127 85.48 -25.92 11.18
CA LEU A 127 84.45 -25.83 10.13
C LEU A 127 83.25 -26.72 10.42
N LYS A 128 83.48 -27.95 10.90
CA LYS A 128 82.39 -28.84 11.32
C LYS A 128 81.60 -28.27 12.48
N GLN A 129 82.27 -27.68 13.46
CA GLN A 129 81.62 -27.01 14.58
C GLN A 129 80.79 -25.82 14.10
N ALA A 130 81.36 -24.92 13.28
CA ALA A 130 80.65 -23.77 12.73
C ALA A 130 79.44 -24.17 11.86
N LEU A 131 79.55 -25.25 11.09
CA LEU A 131 78.43 -25.81 10.34
C LEU A 131 77.37 -26.42 11.28
N GLY A 132 77.78 -27.12 12.33
CA GLY A 132 76.89 -27.65 13.36
C GLY A 132 76.11 -26.54 14.06
N ASP A 133 76.79 -25.49 14.52
CA ASP A 133 76.18 -24.32 15.14
C ASP A 133 75.19 -23.63 14.20
N LYS A 134 75.53 -23.53 12.91
CA LYS A 134 74.63 -22.97 11.90
C LYS A 134 73.40 -23.86 11.64
N CYS A 135 73.56 -25.19 11.62
CA CYS A 135 72.45 -26.11 11.50
C CYS A 135 71.50 -26.00 12.71
N ASN A 136 72.05 -25.99 13.93
CA ASN A 136 71.26 -25.82 15.15
C ASN A 136 70.49 -24.49 15.15
N ALA A 137 71.15 -23.38 14.78
CA ALA A 137 70.50 -22.08 14.69
C ALA A 137 69.35 -22.06 13.66
N LEU A 138 69.53 -22.72 12.51
CA LEU A 138 68.46 -22.83 11.50
C LEU A 138 67.31 -23.72 11.98
N GLU A 139 67.59 -24.81 12.71
CA GLU A 139 66.57 -25.67 13.31
C GLU A 139 65.73 -24.89 14.34
N GLU A 140 66.39 -24.14 15.24
CA GLU A 140 65.71 -23.25 16.20
C GLU A 140 64.83 -22.19 15.52
N ASP A 141 65.31 -21.61 14.41
CA ASP A 141 64.52 -20.63 13.65
C ASP A 141 63.33 -21.27 12.92
N VAL A 142 63.46 -22.50 12.42
CA VAL A 142 62.34 -23.25 11.84
C VAL A 142 61.29 -23.54 12.90
N GLU A 143 61.67 -24.04 14.08
CA GLU A 143 60.74 -24.30 15.18
C GLU A 143 60.02 -23.02 15.65
N ARG A 144 60.75 -21.90 15.70
CA ARG A 144 60.17 -20.58 16.01
C ARG A 144 59.13 -20.15 14.98
N LEU A 145 59.46 -20.26 13.69
CA LEU A 145 58.55 -19.90 12.60
C LEU A 145 57.32 -20.82 12.55
N GLU A 146 57.48 -22.11 12.82
CA GLU A 146 56.36 -23.05 12.92
C GLU A 146 55.42 -22.68 14.07
N CYS A 147 55.96 -22.37 15.26
CA CYS A 147 55.18 -21.87 16.39
C CYS A 147 54.43 -20.57 16.06
N ASP A 148 55.07 -19.64 15.34
CA ASP A 148 54.44 -18.37 14.96
C ASP A 148 53.34 -18.56 13.90
N LEU A 149 53.54 -19.48 12.95
CA LEU A 149 52.49 -19.86 12.00
C LEU A 149 51.29 -20.52 12.69
N GLU A 150 51.53 -21.43 13.63
CA GLU A 150 50.44 -22.06 14.40
C GLU A 150 49.64 -21.06 15.23
N ARG A 151 50.33 -20.09 15.86
CA ARG A 151 49.66 -18.97 16.57
C ARG A 151 48.84 -18.12 15.61
N HIS A 152 49.42 -17.70 14.50
CA HIS A 152 48.73 -16.89 13.50
C HIS A 152 47.50 -17.60 12.93
N ASP A 153 47.60 -18.89 12.64
CA ASP A 153 46.48 -19.73 12.19
C ASP A 153 45.40 -19.87 13.27
N GLY A 154 45.81 -19.97 14.54
CA GLY A 154 44.91 -19.97 15.69
C GLY A 154 44.12 -18.67 15.80
N ASP A 155 44.81 -17.54 15.75
CA ASP A 155 44.22 -16.20 15.82
C ASP A 155 43.29 -15.94 14.63
N TRP A 156 43.69 -16.34 13.42
CA TRP A 156 42.85 -16.24 12.22
C TRP A 156 41.56 -17.07 12.34
N ARG A 157 41.65 -18.30 12.86
CA ARG A 157 40.48 -19.14 13.12
C ARG A 157 39.56 -18.51 14.17
N ALA A 158 40.12 -17.99 15.26
CA ALA A 158 39.35 -17.33 16.32
C ALA A 158 38.61 -16.07 15.81
N GLU A 159 39.27 -15.26 14.99
CA GLU A 159 38.64 -14.08 14.36
C GLU A 159 37.55 -14.49 13.38
N MET A 160 37.79 -15.49 12.53
CA MET A 160 36.76 -16.02 11.62
C MET A 160 35.54 -16.58 12.36
N ASP A 161 35.75 -17.29 13.47
CA ASP A 161 34.66 -17.77 14.31
C ASP A 161 33.87 -16.63 14.96
N LEU A 162 34.55 -15.56 15.38
CA LEU A 162 33.91 -14.37 15.94
C LEU A 162 33.08 -13.63 14.89
N GLN A 163 33.60 -13.46 13.68
CA GLN A 163 32.89 -12.85 12.55
C GLN A 163 31.67 -13.69 12.18
N ASN A 164 31.80 -15.01 12.12
CA ASN A 164 30.69 -15.91 11.81
C ASN A 164 29.59 -15.83 12.87
N LYS A 165 29.95 -15.82 14.17
CA LYS A 165 28.99 -15.60 15.27
C LYS A 165 28.28 -14.25 15.15
N ARG A 166 28.99 -13.18 14.79
CA ARG A 166 28.40 -11.85 14.57
C ARG A 166 27.38 -11.87 13.42
N LEU A 167 27.74 -12.46 12.28
CA LEU A 167 26.87 -12.56 11.11
C LEU A 167 25.60 -13.37 11.39
N VAL A 168 25.71 -14.47 12.15
CA VAL A 168 24.54 -15.27 12.57
C VAL A 168 23.60 -14.43 13.44
N LEU A 169 24.12 -13.70 14.42
CA LEU A 169 23.31 -12.84 15.28
C LEU A 169 22.64 -11.70 14.51
N GLU A 170 23.33 -11.09 13.55
CA GLU A 170 22.73 -10.05 12.68
C GLU A 170 21.63 -10.63 11.79
N ARG A 171 21.86 -11.81 11.22
CA ARG A 171 20.85 -12.54 10.43
C ARG A 171 19.60 -12.84 11.25
N ASP A 172 19.77 -13.30 12.48
CA ASP A 172 18.65 -13.62 13.38
C ASP A 172 17.85 -12.36 13.73
N LYS A 173 18.53 -11.27 14.08
CA LYS A 173 17.88 -9.97 14.33
C LYS A 173 17.11 -9.46 13.11
N ALA A 174 17.69 -9.58 11.91
CA ALA A 174 17.02 -9.17 10.67
C ALA A 174 15.79 -10.04 10.38
N GLN A 175 15.87 -11.34 10.64
CA GLN A 175 14.76 -12.28 10.47
C GLN A 175 13.60 -11.95 11.42
N ASP A 176 13.89 -11.66 12.69
CA ASP A 176 12.88 -11.29 13.69
C ASP A 176 12.18 -9.98 13.32
N ALA A 177 12.94 -8.97 12.89
CA ALA A 177 12.39 -7.71 12.41
C ALA A 177 11.49 -7.90 11.18
N PHE A 178 11.88 -8.77 10.24
CA PHE A 178 11.06 -9.09 9.07
C PHE A 178 9.74 -9.77 9.45
N VAL A 179 9.76 -10.71 10.40
CA VAL A 179 8.55 -11.36 10.91
C VAL A 179 7.60 -10.36 11.56
N GLU A 180 8.13 -9.43 12.35
CA GLU A 180 7.34 -8.39 13.01
C GLU A 180 6.71 -7.41 12.00
N ILE A 181 7.48 -6.94 11.02
CA ILE A 181 6.95 -6.08 9.93
C ILE A 181 5.84 -6.80 9.15
N LYS A 182 6.04 -8.08 8.83
CA LYS A 182 5.03 -8.88 8.13
C LYS A 182 3.74 -9.02 8.96
N ARG A 183 3.86 -9.20 10.28
CA ARG A 183 2.73 -9.25 11.21
C ARG A 183 1.98 -7.92 11.22
N GLN A 184 2.69 -6.80 11.30
CA GLN A 184 2.12 -5.45 11.25
C GLN A 184 1.41 -5.18 9.92
N LEU A 185 2.01 -5.55 8.79
CA LEU A 185 1.41 -5.41 7.47
C LEU A 185 0.12 -6.22 7.33
N LEU A 186 0.10 -7.45 7.85
CA LEU A 186 -1.12 -8.28 7.87
C LEU A 186 -2.20 -7.69 8.78
N ALA A 187 -1.84 -7.14 9.94
CA ALA A 187 -2.78 -6.45 10.82
C ALA A 187 -3.36 -5.20 10.15
N LEU A 188 -2.52 -4.39 9.50
CA LEU A 188 -2.93 -3.22 8.74
C LEU A 188 -3.85 -3.62 7.57
N LYS A 189 -3.48 -4.64 6.80
CA LYS A 189 -4.32 -5.17 5.71
C LYS A 189 -5.69 -5.63 6.22
N ARG A 190 -5.74 -6.33 7.36
CA ARG A 190 -7.01 -6.72 7.99
C ARG A 190 -7.81 -5.50 8.42
N SER A 191 -7.19 -4.53 9.10
CA SER A 191 -7.85 -3.30 9.55
C SER A 191 -8.43 -2.49 8.38
N ILE A 192 -7.63 -2.26 7.32
CA ILE A 192 -8.11 -1.59 6.10
C ILE A 192 -9.24 -2.39 5.48
N SER A 193 -9.08 -3.71 5.32
CA SER A 193 -10.12 -4.56 4.72
C SER A 193 -11.41 -4.60 5.55
N THR A 194 -11.34 -4.50 6.87
CA THR A 194 -12.54 -4.42 7.72
C THR A 194 -13.19 -3.05 7.59
N ALA A 195 -12.40 -1.96 7.58
CA ALA A 195 -12.89 -0.60 7.44
C ALA A 195 -13.53 -0.33 6.07
N THR A 196 -12.92 -0.80 4.97
CA THR A 196 -13.43 -0.52 3.61
C THR A 196 -14.60 -1.42 3.20
N ARG A 197 -14.75 -2.61 3.79
CA ARG A 197 -15.79 -3.56 3.39
C ARG A 197 -17.15 -3.27 4.03
N MET A 198 -17.22 -2.45 5.08
CA MET A 198 -18.45 -2.26 5.85
C MET A 198 -19.09 -0.88 5.69
N ASP A 199 -18.33 0.22 5.54
CA ASP A 199 -18.90 1.55 5.83
C ASP A 199 -19.27 2.43 4.62
N SER A 200 -18.72 2.24 3.41
CA SER A 200 -18.94 3.21 2.33
C SER A 200 -19.96 2.80 1.26
N GLN A 201 -19.99 1.54 0.83
CA GLN A 201 -20.82 1.15 -0.33
C GLN A 201 -22.25 0.75 0.03
N TYR A 202 -22.50 0.26 1.25
CA TYR A 202 -23.86 -0.15 1.65
C TYR A 202 -24.76 1.02 2.02
N ALA A 203 -24.19 2.11 2.53
CA ALA A 203 -24.95 3.30 2.89
C ALA A 203 -25.61 3.92 1.65
N ASP A 204 -24.84 4.16 0.58
CA ASP A 204 -25.35 4.85 -0.61
C ASP A 204 -26.40 4.04 -1.39
N VAL A 205 -26.25 2.72 -1.45
CA VAL A 205 -27.25 1.83 -2.09
C VAL A 205 -28.58 1.86 -1.30
N GLY A 206 -28.50 1.82 0.03
CA GLY A 206 -29.69 1.94 0.89
C GLY A 206 -30.37 3.30 0.74
N ILE A 207 -29.60 4.39 0.73
CA ILE A 207 -30.09 5.76 0.55
C ILE A 207 -30.82 5.91 -0.78
N THR A 208 -30.21 5.43 -1.87
CA THR A 208 -30.80 5.49 -3.21
C THR A 208 -32.11 4.70 -3.27
N ALA A 209 -32.15 3.51 -2.66
CA ALA A 209 -33.36 2.71 -2.59
C ALA A 209 -34.48 3.40 -1.80
N GLU A 210 -34.16 4.03 -0.66
CA GLU A 210 -35.14 4.77 0.14
C GLU A 210 -35.67 6.03 -0.58
N MET A 211 -34.81 6.76 -1.29
CA MET A 211 -35.23 7.89 -2.12
C MET A 211 -36.13 7.44 -3.28
N GLN A 212 -35.80 6.32 -3.93
CA GLN A 212 -36.61 5.74 -4.98
C GLN A 212 -37.99 5.31 -4.46
N ASN A 213 -38.04 4.68 -3.29
CA ASN A 213 -39.29 4.31 -2.62
C ASN A 213 -40.14 5.54 -2.31
N LEU A 214 -39.53 6.59 -1.75
CA LEU A 214 -40.21 7.86 -1.46
C LEU A 214 -40.78 8.50 -2.74
N TYR A 215 -40.01 8.52 -3.83
CA TYR A 215 -40.45 9.01 -5.12
C TYR A 215 -41.70 8.25 -5.61
N HIS A 216 -41.68 6.91 -5.52
CA HIS A 216 -42.82 6.09 -5.91
C HIS A 216 -44.04 6.29 -5.00
N GLU A 217 -43.86 6.45 -3.70
CA GLU A 217 -44.95 6.75 -2.77
C GLU A 217 -45.62 8.08 -3.06
N MET A 218 -44.81 9.13 -3.29
CA MET A 218 -45.31 10.44 -3.69
C MET A 218 -46.05 10.38 -5.03
N GLN A 219 -45.47 9.71 -6.04
CA GLN A 219 -46.10 9.54 -7.35
C GLN A 219 -47.45 8.80 -7.23
N ASN A 220 -47.48 7.68 -6.49
CA ASN A 220 -48.69 6.90 -6.26
C ASN A 220 -49.75 7.72 -5.53
N TRP A 221 -49.36 8.53 -4.55
CA TRP A 221 -50.27 9.41 -3.84
C TRP A 221 -50.88 10.47 -4.77
N VAL A 222 -50.07 11.14 -5.59
CA VAL A 222 -50.55 12.15 -6.56
C VAL A 222 -51.51 11.50 -7.56
N VAL A 223 -51.15 10.36 -8.13
CA VAL A 223 -52.01 9.65 -9.10
C VAL A 223 -53.30 9.22 -8.44
N ASN A 224 -53.26 8.53 -7.29
CA ASN A 224 -54.48 8.05 -6.63
C ASN A 224 -55.42 9.18 -6.22
N THR A 225 -54.88 10.32 -5.81
CA THR A 225 -55.66 11.48 -5.37
C THR A 225 -56.29 12.23 -6.56
N PHE A 226 -55.52 12.48 -7.62
CA PHE A 226 -55.94 13.39 -8.70
C PHE A 226 -56.30 12.68 -10.01
N ARG A 227 -56.29 11.34 -10.07
CA ARG A 227 -56.58 10.60 -11.32
C ARG A 227 -57.93 10.95 -11.93
N ARG A 228 -58.93 11.20 -11.10
CA ARG A 228 -60.30 11.52 -11.52
C ARG A 228 -60.53 13.01 -11.80
N THR A 229 -59.60 13.86 -11.39
CA THR A 229 -59.73 15.32 -11.54
C THR A 229 -59.42 15.72 -12.96
N LYS A 230 -60.28 16.53 -13.60
CA LYS A 230 -60.04 17.08 -14.94
C LYS A 230 -59.48 18.49 -14.80
N MET A 231 -58.29 18.73 -15.36
CA MET A 231 -57.65 20.05 -15.39
C MET A 231 -57.72 20.60 -16.81
N GLU A 232 -58.89 21.08 -17.21
CA GLU A 232 -59.12 21.66 -18.54
C GLU A 232 -58.93 23.19 -18.57
N ARG A 233 -58.43 23.77 -17.47
CA ARG A 233 -58.14 25.21 -17.38
C ARG A 233 -56.97 25.60 -18.28
N PRO A 234 -57.01 26.79 -18.92
CA PRO A 234 -55.87 27.31 -19.68
C PRO A 234 -54.68 27.53 -18.74
N GLY A 235 -53.46 27.34 -19.26
CA GLY A 235 -52.23 27.46 -18.47
C GLY A 235 -52.09 28.79 -17.73
N THR A 236 -52.58 29.88 -18.32
CA THR A 236 -52.61 31.22 -17.70
C THR A 236 -53.42 31.28 -16.40
N GLU A 237 -54.57 30.60 -16.35
CA GLU A 237 -55.40 30.53 -15.14
C GLU A 237 -54.76 29.62 -14.08
N VAL A 238 -54.18 28.50 -14.49
CA VAL A 238 -53.47 27.59 -13.57
C VAL A 238 -52.28 28.31 -12.94
N LEU A 239 -51.52 29.06 -13.75
CA LEU A 239 -50.40 29.86 -13.27
C LEU A 239 -50.88 30.98 -12.33
N ALA A 240 -51.93 31.73 -12.67
CA ALA A 240 -52.47 32.75 -11.78
C ALA A 240 -52.95 32.16 -10.43
N SER A 241 -53.56 30.96 -10.47
CA SER A 241 -53.95 30.21 -9.26
C SER A 241 -52.74 29.81 -8.43
N LEU A 242 -51.66 29.35 -9.08
CA LEU A 242 -50.39 29.03 -8.43
C LEU A 242 -49.80 30.25 -7.73
N GLU A 243 -49.69 31.37 -8.44
CA GLU A 243 -49.11 32.61 -7.92
C GLU A 243 -49.91 33.20 -6.75
N SER A 244 -51.21 32.90 -6.67
CA SER A 244 -52.07 33.35 -5.57
C SER A 244 -51.91 32.57 -4.26
N VAL A 245 -51.45 31.31 -4.31
CA VAL A 245 -51.39 30.41 -3.15
C VAL A 245 -49.97 30.04 -2.74
N VAL A 246 -49.06 29.93 -3.70
CA VAL A 246 -47.70 29.46 -3.46
C VAL A 246 -46.82 30.57 -2.90
N GLU A 247 -46.03 30.24 -1.88
CA GLU A 247 -45.05 31.17 -1.35
C GLU A 247 -44.00 31.58 -2.40
N PRO A 248 -43.53 32.85 -2.41
CA PRO A 248 -42.62 33.36 -3.43
C PRO A 248 -41.37 32.49 -3.67
N ARG A 249 -40.82 31.89 -2.61
CA ARG A 249 -39.64 31.02 -2.68
C ARG A 249 -39.82 29.73 -3.50
N HIS A 250 -41.02 29.15 -3.53
CA HIS A 250 -41.30 27.94 -4.33
C HIS A 250 -41.75 28.31 -5.74
N LEU A 251 -42.31 29.51 -5.89
CA LEU A 251 -42.84 30.02 -7.14
C LEU A 251 -41.74 30.12 -8.21
N ASP A 252 -40.52 30.51 -7.83
CA ASP A 252 -39.38 30.60 -8.75
C ASP A 252 -39.05 29.24 -9.43
N TYR A 253 -39.22 28.14 -8.70
CA TYR A 253 -39.00 26.78 -9.24
C TYR A 253 -40.19 26.26 -10.05
N LEU A 254 -41.41 26.61 -9.64
CA LEU A 254 -42.64 26.07 -10.23
C LEU A 254 -43.10 26.88 -11.45
N ARG A 255 -42.86 28.19 -11.50
CA ARG A 255 -43.31 29.06 -12.60
C ARG A 255 -42.90 28.57 -13.99
N PRO A 256 -41.65 28.12 -14.24
CA PRO A 256 -41.27 27.58 -15.55
C PRO A 256 -42.10 26.37 -15.95
N LEU A 257 -42.44 25.51 -14.99
CA LEU A 257 -43.20 24.28 -15.23
C LEU A 257 -44.67 24.54 -15.62
N PHE A 258 -45.25 25.62 -15.10
CA PHE A 258 -46.65 26.00 -15.37
C PHE A 258 -46.79 27.02 -16.51
N ARG A 259 -45.69 27.59 -17.01
CA ARG A 259 -45.71 28.52 -18.17
C ARG A 259 -46.13 27.79 -19.44
N ASP A 260 -45.51 26.64 -19.70
CA ASP A 260 -45.79 25.79 -20.86
C ASP A 260 -46.72 24.63 -20.45
N TRP A 261 -47.81 24.98 -19.77
CA TRP A 261 -48.74 24.00 -19.21
C TRP A 261 -49.34 23.08 -20.29
N ASP A 262 -49.08 21.78 -20.14
CA ASP A 262 -49.71 20.71 -20.92
C ASP A 262 -50.54 19.81 -19.99
N PRO A 263 -51.85 19.67 -20.21
CA PRO A 263 -52.70 18.74 -19.46
C PRO A 263 -52.19 17.29 -19.45
N ALA A 264 -51.42 16.86 -20.47
CA ALA A 264 -50.81 15.53 -20.50
C ALA A 264 -49.77 15.34 -19.38
N ASN A 265 -49.10 16.42 -18.97
CA ASN A 265 -48.05 16.43 -17.94
C ASN A 265 -48.57 16.81 -16.54
N ARG A 266 -49.89 16.87 -16.35
CA ARG A 266 -50.50 17.33 -15.10
C ARG A 266 -49.98 16.61 -13.85
N PHE A 267 -49.76 15.30 -13.90
CA PHE A 267 -49.29 14.56 -12.72
C PHE A 267 -47.84 14.88 -12.39
N ALA A 268 -46.99 15.05 -13.39
CA ALA A 268 -45.62 15.48 -13.19
C ALA A 268 -45.57 16.89 -12.57
N ALA A 269 -46.44 17.80 -13.03
CA ALA A 269 -46.54 19.13 -12.45
C ALA A 269 -47.02 19.14 -10.99
N LEU A 270 -48.08 18.38 -10.67
CA LEU A 270 -48.56 18.24 -9.29
C LEU A 270 -47.51 17.57 -8.39
N GLN A 271 -46.81 16.56 -8.91
CA GLN A 271 -45.71 15.90 -8.19
C GLN A 271 -44.54 16.86 -7.95
N ALA A 272 -44.20 17.73 -8.91
CA ALA A 272 -43.18 18.75 -8.73
C ALA A 272 -43.57 19.77 -7.65
N VAL A 273 -44.85 20.15 -7.53
CA VAL A 273 -45.35 20.98 -6.43
C VAL A 273 -45.10 20.29 -5.10
N VAL A 274 -45.49 19.02 -4.95
CA VAL A 274 -45.24 18.24 -3.72
C VAL A 274 -43.74 18.19 -3.41
N ALA A 275 -42.91 17.86 -4.40
CA ALA A 275 -41.46 17.78 -4.25
C ALA A 275 -40.85 19.12 -3.81
N CYS A 276 -41.29 20.24 -4.39
CA CYS A 276 -40.80 21.58 -4.02
C CYS A 276 -41.06 21.91 -2.54
N TYR A 277 -42.24 21.60 -2.02
CA TYR A 277 -42.53 21.77 -0.59
C TYR A 277 -41.75 20.79 0.28
N LEU A 278 -41.58 19.53 -0.15
CA LEU A 278 -40.78 18.55 0.58
C LEU A 278 -39.30 18.93 0.65
N MET A 279 -38.78 19.71 -0.32
CA MET A 279 -37.42 20.25 -0.27
C MET A 279 -37.16 21.15 0.95
N GLU A 280 -38.19 21.73 1.56
CA GLU A 280 -38.03 22.47 2.83
C GLU A 280 -37.49 21.59 3.96
N VAL A 281 -37.89 20.32 3.99
CA VAL A 281 -37.40 19.35 4.97
C VAL A 281 -35.92 19.06 4.71
N TRP A 282 -35.54 18.94 3.44
CA TRP A 282 -34.17 18.65 3.00
C TRP A 282 -33.19 19.82 3.16
N ASN A 283 -33.68 21.05 3.14
CA ASN A 283 -32.83 22.24 3.29
C ASN A 283 -32.27 22.37 4.72
N ASP A 284 -33.00 21.88 5.73
CA ASP A 284 -32.56 21.92 7.13
C ASP A 284 -33.03 20.63 7.88
N PRO A 285 -32.46 19.47 7.53
CA PRO A 285 -32.93 18.12 7.85
C PRO A 285 -32.76 17.68 9.31
N LEU A 286 -32.40 18.60 10.21
CA LEU A 286 -32.31 18.33 11.66
C LEU A 286 -33.07 19.38 12.47
N LEU A 287 -33.60 20.38 11.78
CA LEU A 287 -34.15 21.56 12.40
C LEU A 287 -35.56 21.87 11.87
N PHE A 288 -36.09 21.03 10.99
CA PHE A 288 -37.44 21.17 10.47
C PHE A 288 -38.45 21.22 11.62
N GLY A 289 -39.36 22.19 11.59
CA GLY A 289 -40.37 22.38 12.64
C GLY A 289 -39.86 22.92 13.99
N LEU A 290 -38.56 23.19 14.14
CA LEU A 290 -38.03 23.70 15.41
C LEU A 290 -38.38 25.18 15.67
N PRO A 291 -38.51 25.59 16.96
CA PRO A 291 -38.77 26.97 17.35
C PRO A 291 -37.62 27.93 17.01
N ALA A 292 -37.80 29.22 17.33
CA ALA A 292 -36.86 30.30 17.01
C ALA A 292 -35.39 30.05 17.45
N TRP A 293 -35.15 29.23 18.48
CA TRP A 293 -33.80 28.85 18.93
C TRP A 293 -33.02 28.00 17.90
N ARG A 294 -33.69 27.49 16.86
CA ARG A 294 -33.08 26.89 15.65
C ARG A 294 -31.92 27.71 15.09
N LYS A 295 -32.08 29.04 15.03
CA LYS A 295 -31.03 29.96 14.54
C LYS A 295 -29.79 29.92 15.43
N GLY A 296 -29.99 29.79 16.74
CA GLY A 296 -28.92 29.64 17.72
C GLY A 296 -28.14 28.33 17.54
N VAL A 297 -28.84 27.22 17.33
CA VAL A 297 -28.18 25.91 17.08
C VAL A 297 -27.47 25.86 15.74
N LYS A 298 -28.03 26.45 14.68
CA LYS A 298 -27.35 26.58 13.39
C LYS A 298 -26.06 27.40 13.54
N LYS A 299 -26.15 28.58 14.16
CA LYS A 299 -24.98 29.41 14.46
C LYS A 299 -23.95 28.68 15.33
N ALA A 300 -24.39 27.94 16.34
CA ALA A 300 -23.51 27.14 17.19
C ALA A 300 -22.79 26.07 16.37
N THR A 301 -23.51 25.35 15.51
CA THR A 301 -22.95 24.37 14.57
C THR A 301 -21.86 24.97 13.71
N ASP A 302 -22.13 26.12 13.09
CA ASP A 302 -21.17 26.82 12.23
C ASP A 302 -19.94 27.33 13.01
N THR A 303 -20.13 27.79 14.25
CA THR A 303 -18.99 28.20 15.09
C THR A 303 -18.18 27.02 15.61
N MET A 304 -18.84 25.93 16.01
CA MET A 304 -18.18 24.76 16.60
C MET A 304 -17.37 24.00 15.56
N SER A 305 -17.81 23.96 14.29
CA SER A 305 -17.04 23.36 13.21
C SER A 305 -15.72 24.08 12.94
N THR A 306 -15.64 25.39 13.24
CA THR A 306 -14.40 26.18 13.09
C THR A 306 -13.44 26.06 14.29
N ILE A 307 -13.95 25.74 15.48
CA ILE A 307 -13.17 25.75 16.72
C ILE A 307 -12.72 24.34 17.11
N LEU A 308 -13.57 23.32 16.90
CA LEU A 308 -13.32 21.96 17.36
C LEU A 308 -12.64 21.11 16.28
N PRO A 309 -11.70 20.21 16.66
CA PRO A 309 -11.24 19.14 15.78
C PRO A 309 -12.42 18.27 15.33
N ILE A 310 -12.37 17.74 14.11
CA ILE A 310 -13.50 17.01 13.49
C ILE A 310 -14.11 15.91 14.38
N VAL A 311 -13.27 15.12 15.03
CA VAL A 311 -13.72 14.05 15.94
C VAL A 311 -14.50 14.59 17.16
N SER A 312 -14.11 15.76 17.68
CA SER A 312 -14.79 16.40 18.81
C SER A 312 -16.06 17.10 18.36
N TYR A 313 -16.04 17.72 17.19
CA TYR A 313 -17.22 18.30 16.56
C TYR A 313 -18.28 17.23 16.30
N ASP A 314 -17.91 16.07 15.75
CA ASP A 314 -18.84 14.98 15.48
C ASP A 314 -19.49 14.43 16.76
N LYS A 315 -18.70 14.30 17.84
CA LYS A 315 -19.22 13.93 19.17
C LYS A 315 -20.18 14.96 19.74
N TRP A 316 -19.85 16.24 19.64
CA TRP A 316 -20.73 17.32 20.09
C TRP A 316 -22.02 17.34 19.27
N ARG A 317 -21.91 17.19 17.95
CA ARG A 317 -23.03 17.16 17.02
C ARG A 317 -23.95 15.99 17.28
N SER A 318 -23.42 14.77 17.43
CA SER A 318 -24.22 13.58 17.73
C SER A 318 -24.90 13.69 19.09
N GLY A 319 -24.17 14.10 20.13
CA GLY A 319 -24.73 14.30 21.47
C GLY A 319 -25.82 15.37 21.51
N THR A 320 -25.64 16.49 20.80
CA THR A 320 -26.65 17.57 20.71
C THR A 320 -27.90 17.07 19.97
N LEU A 321 -27.70 16.34 18.87
CA LEU A 321 -28.79 15.79 18.06
C LEU A 321 -29.57 14.71 18.82
N ASP A 322 -28.90 13.85 19.58
CA ASP A 322 -29.55 12.86 20.43
C ASP A 322 -30.35 13.53 21.55
N ALA A 323 -29.80 14.58 22.18
CA ALA A 323 -30.52 15.37 23.18
C ALA A 323 -31.78 16.04 22.57
N ILE A 324 -31.69 16.56 21.34
CA ILE A 324 -32.82 17.14 20.61
C ILE A 324 -33.89 16.08 20.33
N LYS A 325 -33.50 14.89 19.87
CA LYS A 325 -34.43 13.79 19.55
C LYS A 325 -35.16 13.23 20.77
N GLN A 326 -34.55 13.29 21.95
CA GLN A 326 -35.15 12.79 23.20
C GLN A 326 -36.19 13.76 23.79
N ASN A 327 -36.25 15.01 23.31
CA ASN A 327 -37.19 15.99 23.81
C ASN A 327 -38.58 15.81 23.17
N ALA A 328 -39.59 15.54 24.01
CA ALA A 328 -40.98 15.33 23.56
C ALA A 328 -41.57 16.58 22.90
N ASP A 329 -41.32 17.77 23.44
CA ASP A 329 -41.83 19.04 22.89
C ASP A 329 -41.30 19.29 21.48
N ILE A 330 -40.05 18.88 21.22
CA ILE A 330 -39.43 18.96 19.89
C ILE A 330 -40.12 17.99 18.92
N LYS A 331 -40.38 16.76 19.35
CA LYS A 331 -41.09 15.78 18.53
C LYS A 331 -42.49 16.26 18.16
N ASP A 332 -43.21 16.84 19.12
CA ASP A 332 -44.55 17.41 18.89
C ASP A 332 -44.49 18.62 17.96
N ALA A 333 -43.48 19.47 18.07
CA ALA A 333 -43.26 20.59 17.15
C ALA A 333 -42.95 20.11 15.72
N VAL A 334 -42.11 19.08 15.57
CA VAL A 334 -41.82 18.44 14.27
C VAL A 334 -43.09 17.82 13.66
N ASP A 335 -43.88 17.10 14.45
CA ASP A 335 -45.14 16.51 14.02
C ASP A 335 -46.18 17.57 13.62
N SER A 336 -46.26 18.66 14.38
CA SER A 336 -47.11 19.81 14.04
C SER A 336 -46.67 20.50 12.75
N ALA A 337 -45.35 20.64 12.53
CA ALA A 337 -44.81 21.22 11.31
C ALA A 337 -45.01 20.31 10.09
N ALA A 338 -44.87 18.99 10.25
CA ALA A 338 -45.17 18.01 9.21
C ALA A 338 -46.65 18.07 8.79
N LYS A 339 -47.54 18.19 9.78
CA LYS A 339 -48.98 18.38 9.55
C LYS A 339 -49.25 19.69 8.80
N ALA A 340 -48.70 20.81 9.25
CA ALA A 340 -48.85 22.10 8.58
C ALA A 340 -48.32 22.08 7.14
N LEU A 341 -47.18 21.43 6.89
CA LEU A 341 -46.65 21.26 5.54
C LEU A 341 -47.58 20.43 4.65
N SER A 342 -48.14 19.35 5.18
CA SER A 342 -49.12 18.54 4.44
C SER A 342 -50.39 19.34 4.12
N GLU A 343 -50.88 20.17 5.04
CA GLU A 343 -52.03 21.05 4.83
C GLU A 343 -51.72 22.11 3.75
N MET A 344 -50.54 22.75 3.77
CA MET A 344 -50.14 23.72 2.74
C MET A 344 -50.04 23.09 1.35
N ILE A 345 -49.45 21.89 1.24
CA ILE A 345 -49.41 21.15 -0.02
C ILE A 345 -50.83 20.84 -0.50
N CYS A 346 -51.69 20.34 0.39
CA CYS A 346 -53.08 20.04 0.06
C CYS A 346 -53.83 21.28 -0.43
N ILE A 347 -53.77 22.41 0.29
CA ILE A 347 -54.39 23.70 -0.08
C ILE A 347 -53.88 24.18 -1.45
N THR A 348 -52.57 24.06 -1.69
CA THR A 348 -51.99 24.43 -2.99
C THR A 348 -52.56 23.57 -4.10
N LEU A 349 -52.56 22.25 -3.93
CA LEU A 349 -53.03 21.32 -4.95
C LEU A 349 -54.54 21.41 -5.17
N THR A 350 -55.35 21.64 -4.13
CA THR A 350 -56.81 21.83 -4.27
C THR A 350 -57.13 23.13 -4.99
N SER A 351 -56.42 24.23 -4.69
CA SER A 351 -56.52 25.48 -5.46
C SER A 351 -56.15 25.28 -6.95
N LEU A 352 -55.07 24.54 -7.22
CA LEU A 352 -54.63 24.24 -8.58
C LEU A 352 -55.53 23.28 -9.34
N THR A 353 -56.31 22.45 -8.66
CA THR A 353 -57.12 21.41 -9.31
C THR A 353 -58.62 21.69 -9.25
N GLY A 354 -59.07 22.61 -8.40
CA GLY A 354 -60.49 22.84 -8.11
C GLY A 354 -61.15 21.69 -7.35
N MET A 355 -60.37 20.75 -6.82
CA MET A 355 -60.88 19.60 -6.08
C MET A 355 -61.17 19.99 -4.62
N GLU A 356 -62.22 19.43 -4.03
CA GLU A 356 -62.52 19.60 -2.61
C GLU A 356 -61.46 18.91 -1.73
N GLU A 357 -61.03 19.59 -0.67
CA GLU A 357 -60.08 19.02 0.28
C GLU A 357 -60.74 17.91 1.11
N SER A 358 -60.07 16.77 1.23
CA SER A 358 -60.51 15.66 2.07
C SER A 358 -59.52 15.41 3.20
N ALA A 359 -60.03 15.18 4.41
CA ALA A 359 -59.19 14.81 5.56
C ALA A 359 -58.34 13.54 5.30
N ALA A 360 -58.83 12.63 4.45
CA ALA A 360 -58.09 11.43 4.06
C ALA A 360 -56.85 11.76 3.20
N MET A 361 -56.96 12.76 2.32
CA MET A 361 -55.86 13.24 1.46
C MET A 361 -54.73 13.81 2.32
N THR A 362 -55.07 14.71 3.25
CA THR A 362 -54.10 15.36 4.16
C THR A 362 -53.47 14.35 5.12
N SER A 363 -54.24 13.42 5.68
CA SER A 363 -53.71 12.36 6.57
C SER A 363 -52.73 11.43 5.83
N SER A 364 -53.07 11.03 4.60
CA SER A 364 -52.20 10.21 3.77
C SER A 364 -50.90 10.92 3.41
N LEU A 365 -50.97 12.21 3.05
CA LEU A 365 -49.77 12.99 2.72
C LEU A 365 -48.89 13.23 3.94
N ASN A 366 -49.48 13.50 5.10
CA ASN A 366 -48.75 13.66 6.35
C ASN A 366 -47.89 12.43 6.68
N THR A 367 -48.36 11.22 6.34
CA THR A 367 -47.57 9.99 6.50
C THR A 367 -46.31 10.02 5.62
N ILE A 368 -46.42 10.49 4.38
CA ILE A 368 -45.28 10.67 3.46
C ILE A 368 -44.34 11.74 4.00
N VAL A 369 -44.85 12.90 4.43
CA VAL A 369 -44.04 13.98 5.01
C VAL A 369 -43.27 13.50 6.24
N LYS A 370 -43.90 12.76 7.16
CA LYS A 370 -43.22 12.18 8.33
C LYS A 370 -42.11 11.19 7.93
N ARG A 371 -42.31 10.41 6.85
CA ARG A 371 -41.25 9.57 6.29
C ARG A 371 -40.10 10.42 5.75
N VAL A 372 -40.38 11.49 5.00
CA VAL A 372 -39.37 12.43 4.49
C VAL A 372 -38.55 13.02 5.62
N VAL A 373 -39.20 13.49 6.69
CA VAL A 373 -38.53 14.00 7.90
C VAL A 373 -37.62 12.93 8.49
N SER A 374 -38.12 11.71 8.64
CA SER A 374 -37.34 10.58 9.17
C SER A 374 -36.11 10.25 8.30
N LEU A 375 -36.27 10.21 6.98
CA LEU A 375 -35.18 9.98 6.02
C LEU A 375 -34.16 11.11 6.04
N SER A 376 -34.62 12.36 6.19
CA SER A 376 -33.74 13.53 6.28
C SER A 376 -32.80 13.46 7.47
N HIS A 377 -33.27 12.93 8.60
CA HIS A 377 -32.45 12.70 9.79
C HIS A 377 -31.39 11.61 9.56
N VAL A 378 -31.68 10.62 8.72
CA VAL A 378 -30.76 9.51 8.40
C VAL A 378 -29.68 9.97 7.42
N PHE A 379 -30.03 10.70 6.36
CA PHE A 379 -29.08 11.04 5.29
C PHE A 379 -27.99 12.04 5.70
N ARG A 380 -28.20 12.85 6.74
CA ARG A 380 -27.16 13.80 7.17
C ARG A 380 -26.09 13.20 8.09
N LEU A 381 -26.33 12.05 8.71
CA LEU A 381 -25.38 11.43 9.64
C LEU A 381 -24.11 10.87 8.95
N PRO A 382 -24.14 10.33 7.71
CA PRO A 382 -22.95 9.80 7.05
C PRO A 382 -22.21 10.76 6.10
N LEU A 383 -22.87 11.79 5.55
CA LEU A 383 -22.40 12.49 4.33
C LEU A 383 -21.40 13.66 4.54
N LEU A 384 -20.77 13.82 5.70
CA LEU A 384 -19.75 14.86 5.88
C LEU A 384 -18.52 14.31 6.60
N PRO A 385 -17.54 13.82 5.81
CA PRO A 385 -16.17 14.25 6.02
C PRO A 385 -15.49 14.50 4.66
N MET A 386 -15.91 15.51 3.90
CA MET A 386 -15.11 16.02 2.80
C MET A 386 -15.37 17.52 2.60
N GLN A 387 -14.61 18.34 3.32
CA GLN A 387 -13.94 19.52 2.78
C GLN A 387 -12.77 19.90 3.68
#